data_AF-A0AAE3YUI6-F1
#
_entry.id   AF-A0AAE3YUI6-F1
#
_cell.length_a   1.000
_cell.length_b   1.000
_cell.length_c   1.000
_cell.angle_alpha   90.00
_cell.angle_beta   90.00
_cell.angle_gamma   90.00
#
_symmetry.space_group_name_H-M   'P 1'
#
loop_
_entity.id
_entity.type
_entity.pdbx_description
1 polymer ?
#
loop_
_entity_poly.entity_id
_entity_poly.type
_entity_poly.pdbx_seq_one_letter_code
_entity_poly.pdbx_strand_id
1 'polypeptide(L)'
;MSKIDVATTRLSRRCGAIAPATDRDALRALEQLGPSVYEPTPEKKRDAAAVLDRIAVRRGETAEALAEVLDALGVRSGAADALAVRQARATAVAAAPQPEAAWPIAHCRTCSAEIIWTVTARQGKPMPVDAGPVPDGNVRLTARPGQRPLAELLPVDERSGVSGLRKSHFATCGQAGTWRRRSP
;
A
#
# COMPACT_ATOMS: atom_id res chain seq x y z
N MET A 1 -20.36 22.80 31.11
CA MET A 1 -19.36 22.06 30.32
C MET A 1 -19.82 22.05 28.88
N SER A 2 -18.96 22.47 27.94
CA SER A 2 -19.30 22.41 26.52
C SER A 2 -19.29 20.96 26.03
N LYS A 3 -19.99 20.66 24.93
CA LYS A 3 -19.97 19.32 24.32
C LYS A 3 -18.55 18.89 23.91
N ILE A 4 -17.70 19.86 23.57
CA ILE A 4 -16.29 19.65 23.23
C ILE A 4 -15.52 19.19 24.47
N ASP A 5 -15.72 19.82 25.63
CA ASP A 5 -15.03 19.43 26.89
C ASP A 5 -15.34 17.99 27.30
N VAL A 6 -16.57 17.52 27.04
CA VAL A 6 -17.00 16.15 27.35
C VAL A 6 -16.34 15.13 26.42
N ALA A 7 -16.18 15.46 25.12
CA ALA A 7 -15.53 14.60 24.14
C ALA A 7 -14.02 14.47 24.41
N THR A 8 -13.33 15.59 24.66
CA THR A 8 -11.89 15.61 24.96
C THR A 8 -11.57 14.86 26.26
N THR A 9 -12.44 14.97 27.27
CA THR A 9 -12.30 14.26 28.55
C THR A 9 -12.49 12.75 28.40
N ARG A 10 -13.37 12.29 27.51
CA ARG A 10 -13.56 10.85 27.24
C ARG A 10 -12.39 10.23 26.48
N LEU A 11 -11.85 10.93 25.49
CA LEU A 11 -10.67 10.48 24.73
C LEU A 11 -9.43 10.35 25.63
N SER A 12 -9.19 11.34 26.50
CA SER A 12 -8.03 11.33 27.41
C SER A 12 -8.07 10.16 28.42
N ARG A 13 -9.26 9.78 28.90
CA ARG A 13 -9.42 8.62 29.81
C ARG A 13 -9.27 7.26 29.13
N ARG A 14 -9.51 7.18 27.82
CA ARG A 14 -9.53 5.92 27.08
C ARG A 14 -8.15 5.53 26.52
N CYS A 15 -7.26 6.51 26.31
CA CYS A 15 -6.01 6.29 25.58
C CYS A 15 -4.75 6.04 26.44
N GLY A 16 -4.82 6.14 27.78
CA GLY A 16 -3.82 5.57 28.71
C GLY A 16 -2.33 5.85 28.49
N ALA A 17 -1.94 6.77 27.61
CA ALA A 17 -0.55 6.98 27.21
C ALA A 17 -0.30 8.45 26.86
N ILE A 18 0.89 8.92 27.26
CA ILE A 18 1.39 10.27 27.05
C ILE A 18 1.49 10.52 25.54
N ALA A 19 0.66 11.43 25.02
CA ALA A 19 0.67 11.79 23.60
C ALA A 19 2.05 12.36 23.19
N PRO A 20 2.58 12.02 22.00
CA PRO A 20 3.85 12.54 21.50
C PRO A 20 3.80 14.08 21.37
N ALA A 21 4.95 14.75 21.43
CA ALA A 21 5.04 16.22 21.45
C ALA A 21 4.27 16.90 20.29
N THR A 22 4.22 16.28 19.11
CA THR A 22 3.47 16.79 17.95
C THR A 22 1.94 16.77 18.13
N ASP A 23 1.41 15.87 18.95
CA ASP A 23 -0.03 15.84 19.28
C ASP A 23 -0.38 16.97 20.26
N ARG A 24 0.56 17.32 21.15
CA ARG A 24 0.39 18.41 22.11
C ARG A 24 0.35 19.77 21.42
N ASP A 25 1.11 19.95 20.34
CA ASP A 25 1.06 21.15 19.50
C ASP A 25 -0.24 21.25 18.70
N ALA A 26 -0.76 20.13 18.18
CA ALA A 26 -2.05 20.10 17.50
C ALA A 26 -3.22 20.41 18.47
N LEU A 27 -3.17 19.89 19.69
CA LEU A 27 -4.15 20.19 20.73
C LEU A 27 -4.06 21.65 21.21
N ARG A 28 -2.85 22.22 21.33
CA ARG A 28 -2.65 23.66 21.61
C ARG A 28 -3.19 24.55 20.49
N ALA A 29 -3.03 24.15 19.23
CA ALA A 29 -3.60 24.88 18.10
C ALA A 29 -5.14 24.89 18.15
N LEU A 30 -5.76 23.82 18.66
CA LEU A 30 -7.21 23.77 18.90
C LEU A 30 -7.64 24.60 20.12
N GLU A 31 -6.87 24.62 21.22
CA GLU A 31 -7.13 25.47 22.39
C GLU A 31 -7.01 26.98 22.07
N GLN A 32 -6.06 27.37 21.21
CA GLN A 32 -5.91 28.76 20.75
C GLN A 32 -7.11 29.27 19.94
N LEU A 33 -7.98 28.39 19.44
CA LEU A 33 -9.22 28.78 18.79
C LEU A 33 -10.29 29.28 19.78
N GLY A 34 -10.09 29.05 21.09
CA GLY A 34 -10.92 29.55 22.19
C GLY A 34 -12.37 29.07 22.19
N PRO A 35 -13.06 29.04 23.34
CA PRO A 35 -14.51 28.86 23.40
C PRO A 35 -15.21 30.19 23.03
N SER A 36 -14.99 30.66 21.81
CA SER A 36 -15.82 31.74 21.27
C SER A 36 -17.15 31.16 20.83
N VAL A 37 -18.24 31.85 21.17
CA VAL A 37 -19.65 31.57 20.82
C VAL A 37 -19.89 31.66 19.29
N TYR A 38 -18.83 31.62 18.48
CA TYR A 38 -18.86 31.74 17.05
C TYR A 38 -18.97 30.35 16.42
N GLU A 39 -20.07 30.06 15.75
CA GLU A 39 -20.14 28.89 14.87
C GLU A 39 -18.92 28.93 13.93
N PRO A 40 -18.03 27.94 13.97
CA PRO A 40 -16.85 27.97 13.14
C PRO A 40 -17.29 28.02 11.67
N THR A 41 -16.67 28.91 10.90
CA THR A 41 -16.97 29.03 9.48
C THR A 41 -16.77 27.67 8.80
N PRO A 42 -17.48 27.38 7.70
CA PRO A 42 -17.32 26.11 6.98
C PRO A 42 -15.88 25.79 6.58
N GLU A 43 -15.04 26.82 6.43
CA GLU A 43 -13.60 26.69 6.16
C GLU A 43 -12.84 26.19 7.39
N LYS A 44 -13.04 26.80 8.57
CA LYS A 44 -12.43 26.35 9.83
C LYS A 44 -12.87 24.93 10.22
N LYS A 45 -14.11 24.55 9.91
CA LYS A 45 -14.60 23.16 10.09
C LYS A 45 -13.88 22.17 9.17
N ARG A 46 -13.61 22.56 7.91
CA ARG A 46 -12.85 21.74 6.95
C ARG A 46 -11.39 21.56 7.38
N ASP A 47 -10.75 22.62 7.85
CA ASP A 47 -9.36 22.54 8.29
C ASP A 47 -9.20 21.66 9.53
N ALA A 48 -10.13 21.76 10.49
CA ALA A 48 -10.16 20.88 11.65
C ALA A 48 -10.37 19.40 11.27
N ALA A 49 -11.29 19.12 10.33
CA ALA A 49 -11.50 17.76 9.83
C ALA A 49 -10.26 17.19 9.13
N ALA A 50 -9.53 18.01 8.35
CA ALA A 50 -8.28 17.61 7.70
C ALA A 50 -7.13 17.35 8.69
N VAL A 51 -7.11 18.04 9.84
CA VAL A 51 -6.15 17.76 10.92
C VAL A 51 -6.49 16.42 11.60
N LEU A 52 -7.77 16.17 11.89
CA LEU A 52 -8.23 14.92 12.52
C LEU A 52 -8.01 13.69 11.63
N ASP A 53 -8.25 13.80 10.32
CA ASP A 53 -7.97 12.74 9.33
C ASP A 53 -6.48 12.34 9.36
N ARG A 54 -5.57 13.32 9.39
CA ARG A 54 -4.11 13.08 9.47
C ARG A 54 -3.68 12.40 10.77
N ILE A 55 -4.35 12.70 11.89
CA ILE A 55 -4.06 12.09 13.19
C ILE A 55 -4.56 10.63 13.22
N ALA A 56 -5.77 10.37 12.73
CA ALA A 56 -6.35 9.03 12.67
C ALA A 56 -5.52 8.06 11.80
N VAL A 57 -5.07 8.50 10.63
CA VAL A 57 -4.19 7.72 9.74
C VAL A 57 -2.87 7.35 10.42
N ARG A 58 -2.27 8.25 11.21
CA ARG A 58 -1.01 7.96 11.92
C ARG A 58 -1.17 6.99 13.09
N ARG A 59 -2.34 6.96 13.73
CA ARG A 59 -2.58 6.12 14.92
C ARG A 59 -3.12 4.73 14.58
N GLY A 60 -3.37 4.44 13.30
CA GLY A 60 -3.96 3.17 12.87
C GLY A 60 -5.38 2.97 13.43
N GLU A 61 -6.07 4.06 13.77
CA GLU A 61 -7.45 3.98 14.26
C GLU A 61 -8.38 3.54 13.12
N THR A 62 -9.39 2.75 13.47
CA THR A 62 -10.33 2.20 12.49
C THR A 62 -11.16 3.33 11.87
N ALA A 63 -11.55 3.14 10.61
CA ALA A 63 -12.42 4.08 9.89
C ALA A 63 -13.72 4.43 10.65
N GLU A 64 -14.20 3.51 11.50
CA GLU A 64 -15.35 3.71 12.39
C GLU A 64 -15.14 4.81 13.43
N ALA A 65 -13.97 4.86 14.08
CA ALA A 65 -13.69 5.87 15.11
C ALA A 65 -13.62 7.29 14.51
N LEU A 66 -13.06 7.41 13.30
CA LEU A 66 -13.03 8.68 12.57
C LEU A 66 -14.43 9.10 12.12
N ALA A 67 -15.27 8.16 11.69
CA ALA A 67 -16.66 8.43 11.31
C ALA A 67 -17.49 8.96 12.49
N GLU A 68 -17.34 8.37 13.69
CA GLU A 68 -18.03 8.82 14.91
C GLU A 68 -17.64 10.26 15.31
N VAL A 69 -16.36 10.62 15.18
CA VAL A 69 -15.87 11.98 15.47
C VAL A 69 -16.39 12.99 14.45
N LEU A 70 -16.41 12.65 13.15
CA LEU A 70 -16.91 13.53 12.10
C LEU A 70 -18.42 13.75 12.19
N ASP A 71 -19.18 12.72 12.57
CA ASP A 71 -20.62 12.82 12.84
C ASP A 71 -20.92 13.72 14.06
N ALA A 72 -20.16 13.56 15.15
CA ALA A 72 -20.29 14.41 16.33
C ALA A 72 -20.00 15.91 16.06
N LEU A 73 -19.21 16.21 15.03
CA LEU A 73 -18.93 17.57 14.56
C LEU A 73 -19.98 18.12 13.57
N GLY A 74 -21.01 17.34 13.24
CA GLY A 74 -22.08 17.73 12.31
C GLY A 74 -21.60 17.89 10.86
N VAL A 75 -20.45 17.31 10.51
CA VAL A 75 -19.92 17.32 9.14
C VAL A 75 -20.63 16.21 8.39
N ARG A 76 -21.76 16.53 7.72
CA ARG A 76 -22.53 15.55 6.94
C ARG A 76 -21.67 14.89 5.86
N SER A 77 -21.31 13.64 6.14
CA SER A 77 -21.05 12.46 5.29
C SER A 77 -20.44 12.58 3.89
N GLY A 78 -19.80 13.69 3.51
CA GLY A 78 -18.89 13.68 2.35
C GLY A 78 -17.62 12.84 2.59
N ALA A 79 -17.28 12.57 3.86
CA ALA A 79 -16.07 11.85 4.24
C ALA A 79 -16.19 10.33 4.09
N ALA A 80 -17.37 9.75 4.34
CA ALA A 80 -17.62 8.32 4.11
C ALA A 80 -17.57 8.00 2.61
N ASP A 81 -18.18 8.85 1.78
CA ASP A 81 -18.09 8.75 0.32
C ASP A 81 -16.66 8.96 -0.17
N ALA A 82 -15.92 9.94 0.40
CA ALA A 82 -14.52 10.15 0.05
C ALA A 82 -13.63 8.97 0.44
N LEU A 83 -13.86 8.33 1.59
CA LEU A 83 -13.12 7.15 2.02
C LEU A 83 -13.47 5.93 1.15
N ALA A 84 -14.75 5.72 0.83
CA ALA A 84 -15.18 4.66 -0.09
C ALA A 84 -14.61 4.86 -1.49
N VAL A 85 -14.58 6.09 -2.02
CA VAL A 85 -13.96 6.43 -3.30
C VAL A 85 -12.44 6.27 -3.26
N ARG A 86 -11.78 6.63 -2.14
CA ARG A 86 -10.34 6.40 -1.94
C ARG A 86 -10.01 4.92 -1.86
N GLN A 87 -10.80 4.15 -1.13
CA GLN A 87 -10.66 2.69 -1.03
C GLN A 87 -10.88 2.06 -2.40
N ALA A 88 -11.99 2.36 -3.09
CA ALA A 88 -12.25 1.86 -4.44
C ALA A 88 -11.16 2.26 -5.45
N ARG A 89 -10.63 3.49 -5.36
CA ARG A 89 -9.47 3.91 -6.18
C ARG A 89 -8.20 3.15 -5.81
N ALA A 90 -7.93 2.90 -4.53
CA ALA A 90 -6.77 2.12 -4.12
C ALA A 90 -6.87 0.66 -4.59
N THR A 91 -8.07 0.06 -4.52
CA THR A 91 -8.32 -1.28 -5.07
C THR A 91 -8.22 -1.29 -6.60
N ALA A 92 -8.72 -0.26 -7.28
CA ALA A 92 -8.63 -0.13 -8.74
C ALA A 92 -7.19 0.12 -9.21
N VAL A 93 -6.37 0.87 -8.46
CA VAL A 93 -4.95 1.07 -8.77
C VAL A 93 -4.14 -0.20 -8.52
N ALA A 94 -4.51 -1.02 -7.52
CA ALA A 94 -3.92 -2.34 -7.31
C ALA A 94 -4.33 -3.34 -8.42
N ALA A 95 -5.53 -3.20 -8.98
CA ALA A 95 -6.06 -4.06 -10.04
C ALA A 95 -5.69 -3.61 -11.46
N ALA A 96 -5.33 -2.34 -11.66
CA ALA A 96 -4.90 -1.85 -12.96
C ALA A 96 -3.62 -2.61 -13.36
N PRO A 97 -3.59 -3.28 -14.52
CA PRO A 97 -2.39 -3.95 -14.99
C PRO A 97 -1.29 -2.90 -15.03
N GLN A 98 -0.26 -3.09 -14.20
CA GLN A 98 0.94 -2.28 -14.29
C GLN A 98 1.38 -2.35 -15.75
N PRO A 99 1.61 -1.21 -16.44
CA PRO A 99 2.06 -1.24 -17.82
C PRO A 99 3.25 -2.18 -17.86
N GLU A 100 3.13 -3.30 -18.59
CA GLU A 100 4.18 -4.31 -18.61
C GLU A 100 5.46 -3.61 -19.02
N ALA A 101 6.35 -3.38 -18.05
CA ALA A 101 7.62 -2.75 -18.33
C ALA A 101 8.25 -3.56 -19.46
N ALA A 102 8.68 -2.90 -20.52
CA ALA A 102 9.37 -3.57 -21.61
C ALA A 102 10.63 -4.25 -21.05
N TRP A 103 10.55 -5.54 -20.79
CA TRP A 103 11.64 -6.29 -20.19
C TRP A 103 12.73 -6.53 -21.23
N PRO A 104 14.01 -6.47 -20.85
CA PRO A 104 15.09 -6.84 -21.78
C PRO A 104 15.01 -8.33 -22.08
N ILE A 105 14.54 -8.68 -23.28
CA ILE A 105 14.41 -10.06 -23.75
C ILE A 105 15.76 -10.58 -24.25
N ALA A 106 16.11 -11.78 -23.82
CA ALA A 106 17.22 -12.58 -24.32
C ALA A 106 16.71 -13.96 -24.75
N HIS A 107 17.57 -14.77 -25.36
CA HIS A 107 17.21 -16.13 -25.77
C HIS A 107 18.01 -17.16 -24.96
N CYS A 108 17.33 -18.22 -24.53
CA CYS A 108 17.97 -19.34 -23.86
C CYS A 108 18.94 -20.05 -24.81
N ARG A 109 20.19 -20.27 -24.41
CA ARG A 109 21.23 -20.87 -25.27
C ARG A 109 20.98 -22.32 -25.70
N THR A 110 19.99 -22.99 -25.10
CA THR A 110 19.75 -24.42 -25.27
C THR A 110 18.47 -24.71 -26.03
N CYS A 111 17.35 -24.15 -25.58
CA CYS A 111 16.05 -24.31 -26.22
C CYS A 111 15.64 -23.11 -27.09
N SER A 112 16.46 -22.05 -27.15
CA SER A 112 16.20 -20.81 -27.90
C SER A 112 14.94 -20.05 -27.49
N ALA A 113 14.26 -20.43 -26.41
CA ALA A 113 13.09 -19.71 -25.91
C ALA A 113 13.44 -18.31 -25.38
N GLU A 114 12.50 -17.38 -25.49
CA GLU A 114 12.62 -16.03 -24.94
C GLU A 114 12.61 -16.04 -23.41
N ILE A 115 13.61 -15.38 -22.83
CA ILE A 115 13.82 -15.30 -21.39
C ILE A 115 14.14 -13.86 -20.97
N ILE A 116 13.86 -13.57 -19.71
CA ILE A 116 14.28 -12.35 -19.03
C ILE A 116 15.34 -12.75 -18.01
N TRP A 117 16.50 -12.10 -18.05
CA TRP A 117 17.52 -12.26 -17.02
C TRP A 117 17.19 -11.41 -15.80
N THR A 118 16.85 -12.07 -14.71
CA THR A 118 16.43 -11.43 -13.46
C THR A 118 17.42 -11.72 -12.33
N VAL A 119 17.11 -11.19 -11.16
CA VAL A 119 17.91 -11.33 -9.94
C VAL A 119 16.95 -11.70 -8.80
N THR A 120 17.18 -12.82 -8.10
CA THR A 120 16.24 -13.31 -7.08
C THR A 120 16.12 -12.32 -5.92
N ALA A 121 14.91 -12.01 -5.46
CA ALA A 121 14.67 -11.10 -4.34
C ALA A 121 15.40 -11.54 -3.06
N ARG A 122 15.41 -12.85 -2.76
CA ARG A 122 15.99 -13.38 -1.51
C ARG A 122 17.51 -13.40 -1.47
N GLN A 123 18.16 -13.80 -2.57
CA GLN A 123 19.62 -14.10 -2.57
C GLN A 123 20.41 -13.23 -3.55
N GLY A 124 19.76 -12.39 -4.35
CA GLY A 124 20.42 -11.62 -5.41
C GLY A 124 21.09 -12.47 -6.50
N LYS A 125 20.73 -13.76 -6.64
CA LYS A 125 21.32 -14.64 -7.65
C LYS A 125 20.66 -14.42 -9.01
N PRO A 126 21.41 -14.50 -10.12
CA PRO A 126 20.82 -14.40 -11.45
C PRO A 126 19.89 -15.59 -11.71
N MET A 127 18.71 -15.32 -12.27
CA MET A 127 17.71 -16.35 -12.59
C MET A 127 17.06 -16.04 -13.95
N PRO A 128 17.06 -16.99 -14.91
CA PRO A 128 16.29 -16.85 -16.13
C PRO A 128 14.81 -17.11 -15.82
N VAL A 129 13.95 -16.22 -16.29
CA VAL A 129 12.49 -16.27 -16.17
C VAL A 129 11.90 -16.27 -17.57
N ASP A 130 10.84 -17.02 -17.82
CA ASP A 130 10.16 -17.00 -19.12
C ASP A 130 9.65 -15.58 -19.44
N ALA A 131 9.81 -15.14 -20.69
CA ALA A 131 9.41 -13.80 -21.08
C ALA A 131 7.90 -13.56 -20.95
N GLY A 132 7.12 -14.53 -21.45
CA GLY A 132 5.66 -14.51 -21.43
C GLY A 132 5.09 -14.82 -20.05
N PRO A 133 4.04 -14.10 -19.60
CA PRO A 133 3.29 -14.47 -18.41
C PRO A 133 2.55 -15.79 -18.62
N VAL A 134 2.36 -16.55 -17.55
CA VAL A 134 1.65 -17.83 -17.55
C VAL A 134 0.64 -17.88 -16.38
N PRO A 135 -0.58 -18.40 -16.59
CA PRO A 135 -1.63 -18.39 -15.56
C PRO A 135 -1.25 -19.11 -14.27
N ASP A 136 -0.42 -20.15 -14.36
CA ASP A 136 0.07 -20.94 -13.23
C ASP A 136 1.50 -20.54 -12.81
N GLY A 137 1.90 -19.31 -13.15
CA GLY A 137 3.17 -18.73 -12.76
C GLY A 137 3.28 -18.51 -11.26
N ASN A 138 4.51 -18.34 -10.79
CA ASN A 138 4.80 -18.02 -9.40
C ASN A 138 5.92 -16.99 -9.23
N VAL A 139 6.41 -16.42 -10.32
CA VAL A 139 7.44 -15.40 -10.32
C VAL A 139 6.82 -14.05 -10.65
N ARG A 140 6.85 -13.13 -9.68
CA ARG A 140 6.53 -11.71 -9.87
C ARG A 140 7.81 -10.96 -10.25
N LEU A 141 7.74 -10.11 -11.26
CA LEU A 141 8.85 -9.24 -11.66
C LEU A 141 8.61 -7.82 -11.18
N THR A 142 9.63 -7.22 -10.58
CA THR A 142 9.64 -5.81 -10.19
C THR A 142 10.74 -5.08 -10.95
N ALA A 143 10.37 -4.02 -11.66
CA ALA A 143 11.31 -3.20 -12.41
C ALA A 143 12.29 -2.50 -11.46
N ARG A 144 13.57 -2.46 -11.86
CA ARG A 144 14.60 -1.71 -11.16
C ARG A 144 15.31 -0.81 -12.17
N PRO A 145 15.17 0.52 -12.08
CA PRO A 145 15.80 1.44 -13.03
C PRO A 145 17.31 1.18 -13.15
N GLY A 146 17.78 0.98 -14.39
CA GLY A 146 19.20 0.73 -14.68
C GLY A 146 19.76 -0.61 -14.19
N GLN A 147 18.92 -1.53 -13.69
CA GLN A 147 19.35 -2.81 -13.14
C GLN A 147 18.51 -3.97 -13.70
N ARG A 148 18.95 -5.21 -13.45
CA ARG A 148 18.14 -6.38 -13.76
C ARG A 148 16.85 -6.38 -12.93
N PRO A 149 15.72 -6.83 -13.50
CA PRO A 149 14.47 -6.96 -12.75
C PRO A 149 14.64 -7.86 -11.53
N LEU A 150 13.97 -7.52 -10.44
CA LEU A 150 13.89 -8.36 -9.26
C LEU A 150 12.84 -9.44 -9.49
N ALA A 151 13.20 -10.70 -9.27
CA ALA A 151 12.29 -11.83 -9.34
C ALA A 151 11.94 -12.30 -7.94
N GLU A 152 10.66 -12.22 -7.60
CA GLU A 152 10.11 -12.65 -6.33
C GLU A 152 9.27 -13.91 -6.54
N LEU A 153 9.54 -14.95 -5.76
CA LEU A 153 8.75 -16.18 -5.79
C LEU A 153 7.59 -16.04 -4.82
N LEU A 154 6.36 -16.13 -5.33
CA LEU A 154 5.16 -16.09 -4.51
C LEU A 154 4.78 -17.51 -4.03
N PRO A 155 4.50 -17.68 -2.73
CA PRO A 155 3.89 -18.91 -2.21
C PRO A 155 2.47 -19.09 -2.78
N VAL A 156 1.89 -20.28 -2.65
CA VAL A 156 0.64 -20.65 -3.36
C VAL A 156 -0.55 -19.78 -2.96
N ASP A 157 -0.64 -19.44 -1.69
CA ASP A 157 -1.65 -18.58 -1.08
C ASP A 157 -1.60 -17.13 -1.61
N GLU A 158 -0.41 -16.63 -1.93
CA GLU A 158 -0.20 -15.26 -2.44
C GLU A 158 -0.37 -15.13 -3.97
N ARG A 159 -0.54 -16.22 -4.72
CA ARG A 159 -0.71 -16.18 -6.18
C ARG A 159 -2.11 -15.76 -6.61
N SER A 160 -3.10 -16.00 -5.75
CA SER A 160 -4.51 -15.80 -6.07
C SER A 160 -4.79 -14.33 -6.39
N GLY A 161 -5.34 -14.06 -7.57
CA GLY A 161 -5.68 -12.70 -8.01
C GLY A 161 -4.50 -11.86 -8.53
N VAL A 162 -3.28 -12.41 -8.57
CA VAL A 162 -2.12 -11.72 -9.15
C VAL A 162 -1.98 -12.07 -10.62
N SER A 163 -2.04 -11.06 -11.49
CA SER A 163 -1.84 -11.21 -12.93
C SER A 163 -0.36 -11.00 -13.30
N GLY A 164 0.03 -11.40 -14.52
CA GLY A 164 1.39 -11.20 -15.03
C GLY A 164 2.47 -12.06 -14.36
N LEU A 165 2.08 -13.13 -13.64
CA LEU A 165 3.03 -14.08 -13.09
C LEU A 165 3.73 -14.85 -14.20
N ARG A 166 5.00 -15.19 -13.96
CA ARG A 166 5.86 -15.93 -14.88
C ARG A 166 6.39 -17.19 -14.20
N LYS A 167 7.08 -18.04 -14.96
CA LYS A 167 7.79 -19.20 -14.42
C LYS A 167 9.30 -19.01 -14.52
N SER A 168 10.03 -19.63 -13.59
CA SER A 168 11.46 -19.82 -13.79
C SER A 168 11.69 -20.67 -15.03
N HIS A 169 12.54 -20.21 -15.93
CA HIS A 169 12.86 -20.95 -17.16
C HIS A 169 13.50 -22.31 -16.86
N PHE A 170 14.13 -22.48 -15.69
CA PHE A 170 14.65 -23.78 -15.25
C PHE A 170 13.57 -24.83 -15.03
N ALA A 171 12.31 -24.44 -14.85
CA ALA A 171 11.17 -25.35 -14.70
C ALA A 171 10.52 -25.71 -16.05
N THR A 172 10.66 -24.85 -17.06
CA THR A 172 9.99 -24.99 -18.37
C THR A 172 10.95 -25.43 -19.48
N CYS A 173 12.26 -25.24 -19.31
CA CYS A 173 13.26 -25.65 -20.29
C CYS A 173 13.41 -27.17 -20.35
N GLY A 174 13.14 -27.76 -21.52
CA GLY A 174 13.35 -29.19 -21.77
C GLY A 174 14.81 -29.65 -21.60
N GLN A 175 15.77 -28.72 -21.62
CA GLN A 175 17.20 -29.01 -21.40
C GLN A 175 17.71 -28.55 -20.00
N ALA A 176 16.82 -28.25 -19.06
CA ALA A 176 17.18 -27.76 -17.72
C ALA A 176 18.16 -28.66 -16.96
N GLY A 177 18.07 -29.98 -17.14
CA GLY A 177 18.97 -30.96 -16.50
C GLY A 177 20.45 -30.73 -16.84
N THR A 178 20.76 -30.24 -18.04
CA THR A 178 22.13 -29.95 -18.48
C THR A 178 22.73 -28.77 -17.73
N TRP A 179 21.92 -27.78 -17.36
CA TRP A 179 22.37 -26.61 -16.60
C TRP A 179 22.69 -26.96 -15.15
N ARG A 180 21.87 -27.79 -14.49
CA ARG A 180 22.09 -28.21 -13.10
C ARG A 180 23.40 -29.00 -12.94
N ARG A 181 23.80 -29.77 -13.95
CA ARG A 181 25.02 -30.59 -13.92
C ARG A 181 26.31 -29.80 -14.24
N ARG A 182 26.19 -28.58 -14.77
CA ARG A 182 27.33 -27.74 -15.20
C ARG A 182 27.67 -26.62 -14.23
N SER A 183 27.03 -26.56 -13.05
CA SER A 183 27.51 -25.68 -11.98
C SER A 183 28.88 -26.21 -11.50
N PRO A 184 29.98 -25.45 -11.71
CA PRO A 184 31.28 -25.80 -11.15
C PRO A 184 31.28 -25.73 -9.62
#